data_AF-A0A0C3GCD7-F1
#
_entry.id   AF-A0A0C3GCD7-F1
#
_cell.length_a   1.000
_cell.length_b   1.000
_cell.length_c   1.000
_cell.angle_alpha   90.00
_cell.angle_beta   90.00
_cell.angle_gamma   90.00
#
_symmetry.space_group_name_H-M   'P 1'
#
loop_
_entity.id
_entity.type
_entity.pdbx_description
1 polymer ?
#
loop_
_entity_poly.entity_id
_entity_poly.type
_entity_poly.pdbx_seq_one_letter_code
_entity_poly.pdbx_strand_id
1 'polypeptide(L)'
;MNPMQLIVEPLVFDGPATENRPGLKLTVKRYTSPASDDEDKSTLKADLRFPTDKELWEPFIERLFQLQQSKGKQYRIHEAYSFDRQNHGTAAVLNEEALRSHPGDVSGYEWASAIAEFVKAYHLHGRRTVAIGHSAGASTLMCTSVHLPQEPPPYIQIVLVEPTIMPRYIEDEHGEDHQFGRQMAVQITEKRRDTWDDKDSALTWLAKRPPWDSWDRRVLRLHVEHGLRPISTSQGNSVTLMCNKWQEARGYENIEIHMFSAELFKTVCKRTPIHIIWGADNIFNPQYIKDALSDVSQGRRAASVTTVEGAGHMIVQEQPDALAQVISGVLNTIQPIPSKL
;
A
#
# COMPACT_ATOMS: atom_id res chain seq x y z
N MET A 1 -22.52 -17.24 5.88
CA MET A 1 -22.30 -16.20 6.91
C MET A 1 -22.62 -14.86 6.27
N ASN A 2 -23.36 -13.98 6.94
CA ASN A 2 -23.54 -12.62 6.43
C ASN A 2 -22.17 -11.94 6.34
N PRO A 3 -21.88 -11.20 5.26
CA PRO A 3 -20.64 -10.42 5.18
C PRO A 3 -20.61 -9.44 6.35
N MET A 4 -19.52 -9.43 7.09
CA MET A 4 -19.32 -8.45 8.17
C MET A 4 -19.21 -7.07 7.52
N GLN A 5 -20.14 -6.18 7.85
CA GLN A 5 -20.13 -4.81 7.37
C GLN A 5 -19.24 -3.96 8.27
N LEU A 6 -18.13 -3.47 7.72
CA LEU A 6 -17.25 -2.52 8.39
C LEU A 6 -17.89 -1.12 8.38
N ILE A 7 -17.61 -0.35 9.43
CA ILE A 7 -17.88 1.09 9.45
C ILE A 7 -16.69 1.77 8.78
N VAL A 8 -16.95 2.56 7.74
CA VAL A 8 -15.92 3.23 6.94
C VAL A 8 -16.05 4.73 7.07
N GLU A 9 -14.99 5.37 7.57
CA GLU A 9 -14.92 6.81 7.77
C GLU A 9 -13.86 7.41 6.83
N PRO A 10 -14.24 8.26 5.85
CA PRO A 10 -13.27 8.97 5.02
C PRO A 10 -12.68 10.16 5.76
N LEU A 11 -11.37 10.36 5.61
CA LEU A 11 -10.59 11.42 6.22
C LEU A 11 -9.70 12.11 5.16
N VAL A 12 -9.46 13.40 5.33
CA VAL A 12 -8.57 14.20 4.46
C VAL A 12 -7.58 14.95 5.32
N PHE A 13 -6.30 14.88 4.95
CA PHE A 13 -5.20 15.53 5.66
C PHE A 13 -4.44 16.45 4.73
N ASP A 14 -3.99 17.58 5.25
CA ASP A 14 -2.99 18.39 4.57
C ASP A 14 -1.61 17.77 4.81
N GLY A 15 -0.97 17.33 3.74
CA GLY A 15 0.41 16.86 3.79
C GLY A 15 1.38 18.01 4.11
N PRO A 16 2.63 17.69 4.45
CA PRO A 16 3.64 18.69 4.75
C PRO A 16 3.91 19.57 3.51
N ALA A 17 3.93 20.88 3.71
CA ALA A 17 4.40 21.82 2.70
C ALA A 17 5.92 21.78 2.59
N THR A 18 6.44 22.16 1.43
CA THR A 18 7.88 22.42 1.23
C THR A 18 8.12 23.92 1.08
N GLU A 19 9.35 24.38 1.22
CA GLU A 19 9.67 25.82 1.11
C GLU A 19 9.12 26.48 -0.17
N ASN A 20 8.99 25.70 -1.25
CA ASN A 20 8.58 26.19 -2.57
C ASN A 20 7.20 25.69 -3.05
N ARG A 21 6.50 24.84 -2.29
CA ARG A 21 5.24 24.21 -2.77
C ARG A 21 4.24 23.97 -1.63
N PRO A 22 2.93 24.20 -1.87
CA PRO A 22 1.90 23.86 -0.89
C PRO A 22 1.89 22.35 -0.63
N GLY A 23 1.51 21.97 0.59
CA GLY A 23 1.34 20.57 0.95
C GLY A 23 0.21 19.92 0.13
N LEU A 24 0.47 18.74 -0.41
CA LEU A 24 -0.55 17.97 -1.11
C LEU A 24 -1.43 17.22 -0.11
N LYS A 25 -2.73 17.14 -0.39
CA LYS A 25 -3.70 16.44 0.45
C LYS A 25 -3.50 14.93 0.39
N LEU A 26 -3.62 14.27 1.53
CA LEU A 26 -3.63 12.83 1.69
C LEU A 26 -5.06 12.39 2.05
N THR A 27 -5.65 11.47 1.30
CA THR A 27 -6.97 10.90 1.60
C THR A 27 -6.82 9.53 2.24
N VAL A 28 -7.62 9.28 3.27
CA VAL A 28 -7.54 8.07 4.09
C VAL A 28 -8.95 7.54 4.30
N LYS A 29 -9.10 6.21 4.33
CA LYS A 29 -10.29 5.55 4.87
C LYS A 29 -9.91 4.83 6.14
N ARG A 30 -10.68 5.07 7.19
CA ARG A 30 -10.60 4.36 8.47
C ARG A 30 -11.69 3.30 8.51
N TYR A 31 -11.34 2.09 8.91
CA TYR A 31 -12.24 0.95 9.00
C TYR A 31 -12.32 0.47 10.44
N THR A 32 -13.52 0.35 10.99
CA THR A 32 -13.79 -0.23 12.30
C THR A 32 -14.87 -1.30 12.20
N SER A 33 -14.90 -2.21 13.17
CA SER A 33 -16.02 -3.15 13.32
C SER A 33 -16.99 -2.64 14.39
N PRO A 34 -18.28 -3.00 14.36
CA PRO A 34 -19.19 -2.70 15.48
C PRO A 34 -18.75 -3.30 16.82
N ALA A 35 -17.85 -4.28 16.79
CA ALA A 35 -17.27 -4.91 17.97
C ALA A 35 -15.96 -4.25 18.45
N SER A 36 -15.48 -3.22 17.75
CA SER A 36 -14.31 -2.44 18.13
C SER A 36 -14.67 -1.52 19.28
N ASP A 37 -14.13 -1.80 20.47
CA ASP A 37 -14.40 -1.07 21.72
C ASP A 37 -13.27 -0.06 21.97
N ASP A 38 -13.58 1.24 22.02
CA ASP A 38 -12.59 2.32 22.10
C ASP A 38 -11.80 2.35 23.43
N GLU A 39 -12.28 1.64 24.46
CA GLU A 39 -11.62 1.56 25.76
C GLU A 39 -10.48 0.52 25.81
N ASP A 40 -10.40 -0.41 24.85
CA ASP A 40 -9.45 -1.52 24.89
C ASP A 40 -8.10 -1.17 24.22
N LYS A 41 -7.14 -0.72 25.05
CA LYS A 41 -5.76 -0.42 24.67
C LYS A 41 -4.95 -1.65 24.22
N SER A 42 -5.48 -2.87 24.36
CA SER A 42 -4.78 -4.10 23.95
C SER A 42 -4.89 -4.40 22.44
N THR A 43 -5.72 -3.63 21.73
CA THR A 43 -6.17 -3.96 20.39
C THR A 43 -5.20 -3.45 19.31
N LEU A 44 -4.91 -4.29 18.33
CA LEU A 44 -3.93 -4.05 17.26
C LEU A 44 -4.47 -3.06 16.24
N LYS A 45 -3.65 -2.15 15.72
CA LYS A 45 -3.98 -1.40 14.51
C LYS A 45 -3.20 -1.94 13.33
N ALA A 46 -3.89 -2.22 12.22
CA ALA A 46 -3.26 -2.56 10.96
C ALA A 46 -3.30 -1.31 10.06
N ASP A 47 -2.16 -0.68 9.86
CA ASP A 47 -1.96 0.41 8.93
C ASP A 47 -1.59 -0.18 7.57
N LEU A 48 -2.55 -0.23 6.65
CA LEU A 48 -2.46 -0.90 5.35
C LEU A 48 -2.18 0.13 4.25
N ARG A 49 -1.07 -0.02 3.52
CA ARG A 49 -0.59 0.97 2.55
C ARG A 49 -0.20 0.32 1.21
N PHE A 50 -0.84 0.79 0.13
CA PHE A 50 -0.39 1.02 -1.27
C PHE A 50 0.24 -0.14 -2.09
N PRO A 51 0.19 -0.20 -3.45
CA PRO A 51 -0.09 0.81 -4.47
C PRO A 51 -1.30 0.53 -5.34
N THR A 52 -2.46 0.98 -4.91
CA THR A 52 -3.63 1.26 -5.77
C THR A 52 -4.60 2.10 -4.94
N ASP A 53 -5.68 2.58 -5.56
CA ASP A 53 -6.79 3.25 -4.88
C ASP A 53 -7.07 2.57 -3.53
N LYS A 54 -7.13 3.36 -2.44
CA LYS A 54 -7.19 2.85 -1.06
C LYS A 54 -8.30 1.81 -0.87
N GLU A 55 -9.39 1.91 -1.63
CA GLU A 55 -10.51 0.98 -1.67
C GLU A 55 -10.16 -0.43 -2.15
N LEU A 56 -9.10 -0.63 -2.93
CA LEU A 56 -8.75 -1.97 -3.44
C LEU A 56 -8.35 -2.93 -2.31
N TRP A 57 -8.01 -2.40 -1.14
CA TRP A 57 -7.73 -3.18 0.06
C TRP A 57 -9.00 -3.64 0.79
N GLU A 58 -10.18 -3.11 0.47
CA GLU A 58 -11.41 -3.40 1.22
C GLU A 58 -11.70 -4.91 1.32
N PRO A 59 -11.60 -5.74 0.25
CA PRO A 59 -11.82 -7.18 0.37
C PRO A 59 -10.82 -7.87 1.30
N PHE A 60 -9.55 -7.45 1.27
CA PHE A 60 -8.52 -7.92 2.19
C PHE A 60 -8.84 -7.49 3.64
N ILE A 61 -9.23 -6.23 3.86
CA ILE A 61 -9.54 -5.67 5.18
C ILE A 61 -10.72 -6.40 5.80
N GLU A 62 -11.82 -6.53 5.04
CA GLU A 62 -13.01 -7.26 5.45
C GLU A 62 -12.65 -8.69 5.86
N ARG A 63 -11.86 -9.39 5.04
CA ARG A 63 -11.45 -10.75 5.36
C ARG A 63 -10.56 -10.81 6.61
N LEU A 64 -9.64 -9.86 6.77
CA LEU A 64 -8.74 -9.81 7.91
C LEU A 64 -9.51 -9.63 9.24
N PHE A 65 -10.48 -8.71 9.27
CA PHE A 65 -11.34 -8.53 10.45
C PHE A 65 -12.23 -9.75 10.70
N GLN A 66 -12.79 -10.40 9.67
CA GLN A 66 -13.55 -11.63 9.82
C GLN A 66 -12.72 -12.75 10.48
N LEU A 67 -11.46 -12.91 10.05
CA LEU A 67 -10.54 -13.90 10.62
C LEU A 67 -10.21 -13.67 12.10
N GLN A 68 -10.51 -12.48 12.63
CA GLN A 68 -10.22 -12.12 14.02
C GLN A 68 -11.43 -12.20 14.94
N GLN A 69 -12.66 -12.35 14.40
CA GLN A 69 -13.88 -12.41 15.22
C GLN A 69 -13.84 -13.54 16.25
N SER A 70 -13.23 -14.68 15.90
CA SER A 70 -13.08 -15.84 16.79
C SER A 70 -11.91 -15.72 17.78
N LYS A 71 -11.04 -14.71 17.64
CA LYS A 71 -9.87 -14.53 18.51
C LYS A 71 -10.24 -13.79 19.79
N GLY A 72 -9.42 -13.94 20.84
CA GLY A 72 -9.51 -13.14 22.06
C GLY A 72 -9.30 -11.65 21.77
N LYS A 73 -9.93 -10.75 22.56
CA LYS A 73 -9.92 -9.29 22.31
C LYS A 73 -8.51 -8.72 22.09
N GLN A 74 -7.53 -9.20 22.86
CA GLN A 74 -6.13 -8.75 22.78
C GLN A 74 -5.40 -9.07 21.45
N TYR A 75 -6.01 -9.87 20.57
CA TYR A 75 -5.47 -10.25 19.26
C TYR A 75 -6.31 -9.70 18.09
N ARG A 76 -7.34 -8.90 18.39
CA ARG A 76 -8.22 -8.30 17.36
C ARG A 76 -7.62 -7.00 16.85
N ILE A 77 -7.99 -6.64 15.64
CA ILE A 77 -7.76 -5.33 15.06
C ILE A 77 -8.87 -4.41 15.56
N HIS A 78 -8.47 -3.24 16.07
CA HIS A 78 -9.40 -2.20 16.50
C HIS A 78 -9.92 -1.46 15.29
N GLU A 79 -8.96 -1.02 14.49
CA GLU A 79 -9.18 -0.24 13.30
C GLU A 79 -8.05 -0.45 12.31
N ALA A 80 -8.39 -0.27 11.04
CA ALA A 80 -7.44 -0.24 9.95
C ALA A 80 -7.54 1.08 9.20
N TYR A 81 -6.46 1.44 8.51
CA TYR A 81 -6.43 2.62 7.64
C TYR A 81 -5.88 2.23 6.28
N SER A 82 -6.46 2.79 5.22
CA SER A 82 -5.95 2.70 3.84
C SER A 82 -5.79 4.11 3.25
N PHE A 83 -4.76 4.31 2.44
CA PHE A 83 -4.33 5.64 1.98
C PHE A 83 -4.27 5.71 0.46
N ASP A 84 -4.71 6.82 -0.12
CA ASP A 84 -4.29 7.17 -1.47
C ASP A 84 -2.95 7.92 -1.40
N ARG A 85 -2.04 7.64 -2.34
CA ARG A 85 -0.94 8.57 -2.63
C ARG A 85 -1.52 9.88 -3.14
N GLN A 86 -0.85 11.00 -2.92
CA GLN A 86 -1.43 12.32 -3.18
C GLN A 86 -1.80 12.58 -4.66
N ASN A 87 -1.27 11.78 -5.60
CA ASN A 87 -1.66 11.80 -7.02
C ASN A 87 -2.45 10.56 -7.48
N HIS A 88 -3.00 9.77 -6.56
CA HIS A 88 -3.86 8.61 -6.83
C HIS A 88 -5.26 8.78 -6.20
N GLY A 89 -6.22 7.99 -6.67
CA GLY A 89 -7.58 7.94 -6.13
C GLY A 89 -8.22 9.31 -5.90
N THR A 90 -8.88 9.46 -4.76
CA THR A 90 -9.56 10.71 -4.40
C THR A 90 -8.57 11.85 -4.15
N ALA A 91 -7.37 11.56 -3.63
CA ALA A 91 -6.34 12.59 -3.41
C ALA A 91 -5.91 13.26 -4.72
N ALA A 92 -5.81 12.51 -5.82
CA ALA A 92 -5.47 13.07 -7.13
C ALA A 92 -6.47 14.15 -7.57
N VAL A 93 -7.76 13.92 -7.30
CA VAL A 93 -8.83 14.86 -7.64
C VAL A 93 -8.74 16.10 -6.75
N LEU A 94 -8.54 15.92 -5.44
CA LEU A 94 -8.40 17.04 -4.50
C LEU A 94 -7.14 17.88 -4.76
N ASN A 95 -6.09 17.27 -5.28
CA ASN A 95 -4.82 17.92 -5.56
C ASN A 95 -4.67 18.35 -7.02
N GLU A 96 -5.71 18.24 -7.87
CA GLU A 96 -5.56 18.39 -9.32
C GLU A 96 -4.87 19.71 -9.70
N GLU A 97 -5.25 20.83 -9.09
CA GLU A 97 -4.65 22.13 -9.35
C GLU A 97 -3.17 22.18 -8.92
N ALA A 98 -2.86 21.70 -7.70
CA ALA A 98 -1.50 21.66 -7.19
C ALA A 98 -0.59 20.71 -7.97
N LEU A 99 -1.14 19.61 -8.50
CA LEU A 99 -0.40 18.64 -9.31
C LEU A 99 -0.05 19.18 -10.71
N ARG A 100 -0.80 20.15 -11.24
CA ARG A 100 -0.46 20.78 -12.55
C ARG A 100 0.82 21.61 -12.47
N SER A 101 1.08 22.25 -11.34
CA SER A 101 2.30 23.02 -11.08
C SER A 101 3.40 22.20 -10.40
N HIS A 102 3.13 20.93 -10.07
CA HIS A 102 4.10 20.02 -9.47
C HIS A 102 5.03 19.44 -10.54
N PRO A 103 6.36 19.69 -10.49
CA PRO A 103 7.29 19.09 -11.43
C PRO A 103 7.38 17.57 -11.20
N GLY A 104 7.31 16.79 -12.28
CA GLY A 104 7.47 15.33 -12.21
C GLY A 104 6.27 14.57 -11.60
N ASP A 105 6.57 13.57 -10.78
CA ASP A 105 5.65 12.74 -9.98
C ASP A 105 5.72 13.14 -8.48
N VAL A 106 4.70 12.80 -7.70
CA VAL A 106 4.71 12.94 -6.24
C VAL A 106 5.62 11.87 -5.64
N SER A 107 6.92 12.12 -5.52
CA SER A 107 7.91 11.11 -5.12
C SER A 107 7.49 10.22 -3.92
N GLY A 108 7.98 8.99 -3.87
CA GLY A 108 7.73 8.11 -2.73
C GLY A 108 8.22 8.70 -1.39
N TYR A 109 9.22 9.58 -1.40
CA TYR A 109 9.68 10.30 -0.20
C TYR A 109 8.66 11.34 0.29
N GLU A 110 8.06 12.09 -0.64
CA GLU A 110 7.00 13.07 -0.32
C GLU A 110 5.77 12.35 0.25
N TRP A 111 5.46 11.18 -0.31
CA TRP A 111 4.41 10.33 0.22
C TRP A 111 4.78 9.74 1.58
N ALA A 112 6.01 9.26 1.79
CA ALA A 112 6.49 8.78 3.09
C ALA A 112 6.38 9.87 4.18
N SER A 113 6.72 11.12 3.83
CA SER A 113 6.62 12.25 4.74
C SER A 113 5.17 12.54 5.13
N ALA A 114 4.25 12.62 4.17
CA ALA A 114 2.82 12.83 4.44
C ALA A 114 2.23 11.72 5.33
N ILE A 115 2.61 10.47 5.07
CA ILE A 115 2.15 9.36 5.89
C ILE A 115 2.77 9.41 7.30
N ALA A 116 4.04 9.78 7.44
CA ALA A 116 4.65 9.96 8.75
C ALA A 116 3.96 11.07 9.55
N GLU A 117 3.58 12.18 8.90
CA GLU A 117 2.78 13.23 9.54
C GLU A 117 1.41 12.71 9.97
N PHE A 118 0.72 11.90 9.15
CA PHE A 118 -0.52 11.24 9.59
C PHE A 118 -0.29 10.39 10.86
N VAL A 119 0.78 9.58 10.89
CA VAL A 119 1.12 8.74 12.04
C VAL A 119 1.48 9.57 13.29
N LYS A 120 2.05 10.77 13.13
CA LYS A 120 2.32 11.71 14.23
C LYS A 120 1.08 12.48 14.67
N ALA A 121 0.20 12.86 13.75
CA ALA A 121 -1.00 13.63 14.09
C ALA A 121 -2.04 12.73 14.76
N TYR A 122 -2.21 11.52 14.25
CA TYR A 122 -3.05 10.48 14.85
C TYR A 122 -2.27 9.67 15.87
N HIS A 123 -1.15 10.20 16.40
CA HIS A 123 -0.21 9.45 17.21
C HIS A 123 -0.97 8.58 18.17
N LEU A 124 -0.71 7.31 17.94
CA LEU A 124 -1.37 6.12 18.42
C LEU A 124 -0.98 6.00 19.89
N HIS A 125 -1.31 7.03 20.67
CA HIS A 125 -0.83 7.24 22.02
C HIS A 125 -1.31 6.05 22.86
N GLY A 126 -0.37 5.15 23.15
CA GLY A 126 -0.63 3.89 23.85
C GLY A 126 -1.25 2.77 23.00
N ARG A 127 -1.25 2.86 21.67
CA ARG A 127 -1.79 1.85 20.74
C ARG A 127 -0.66 1.20 19.94
N ARG A 128 -0.84 -0.07 19.60
CA ARG A 128 0.17 -0.91 18.92
C ARG A 128 -0.13 -1.01 17.44
N THR A 129 0.81 -0.59 16.60
CA THR A 129 0.57 -0.40 15.17
C THR A 129 1.43 -1.31 14.33
N VAL A 130 0.81 -2.00 13.38
CA VAL A 130 1.48 -2.80 12.36
C VAL A 130 1.36 -2.06 11.05
N ALA A 131 2.49 -1.85 10.40
CA ALA A 131 2.54 -1.17 9.12
C ALA A 131 2.68 -2.21 8.00
N ILE A 132 1.86 -2.11 6.96
CA ILE A 132 1.79 -3.09 5.87
C ILE A 132 1.93 -2.32 4.57
N GLY A 133 2.95 -2.64 3.77
CA GLY A 133 3.23 -1.98 2.50
C GLY A 133 3.25 -2.97 1.34
N HIS A 134 2.57 -2.70 0.23
CA HIS A 134 2.68 -3.51 -1.00
C HIS A 134 3.55 -2.81 -2.07
N SER A 135 4.40 -3.56 -2.79
CA SER A 135 5.18 -3.05 -3.94
C SER A 135 5.94 -1.75 -3.64
N ALA A 136 5.72 -0.64 -4.37
CA ALA A 136 6.34 0.67 -4.09
C ALA A 136 5.90 1.29 -2.75
N GLY A 137 4.72 0.88 -2.26
CA GLY A 137 4.22 1.15 -0.92
C GLY A 137 5.12 0.59 0.17
N ALA A 138 5.73 -0.58 -0.06
CA ALA A 138 6.65 -1.19 0.88
C ALA A 138 7.93 -0.35 1.06
N SER A 139 8.50 0.17 -0.03
CA SER A 139 9.64 1.10 0.03
C SER A 139 9.26 2.41 0.72
N THR A 140 8.14 3.00 0.33
CA THR A 140 7.63 4.23 0.96
C THR A 140 7.41 4.05 2.46
N LEU A 141 6.85 2.90 2.85
CA LEU A 141 6.66 2.54 4.24
C LEU A 141 7.96 2.55 5.03
N MET A 142 9.00 1.90 4.49
CA MET A 142 10.32 1.88 5.12
C MET A 142 10.85 3.31 5.28
N CYS A 143 10.70 4.18 4.28
CA CYS A 143 11.13 5.57 4.36
C CYS A 143 10.39 6.42 5.41
N THR A 144 9.21 6.01 5.88
CA THR A 144 8.55 6.72 7.00
C THR A 144 9.40 6.67 8.28
N SER A 145 10.28 5.68 8.45
CA SER A 145 11.17 5.59 9.60
C SER A 145 12.13 6.78 9.70
N VAL A 146 12.43 7.48 8.60
CA VAL A 146 13.28 8.68 8.61
C VAL A 146 12.60 9.84 9.34
N HIS A 147 11.27 9.88 9.31
CA HIS A 147 10.47 10.98 9.85
C HIS A 147 9.88 10.66 11.23
N LEU A 148 9.95 9.40 11.68
CA LEU A 148 9.32 8.93 12.90
C LEU A 148 10.35 8.68 14.02
N PRO A 149 9.94 8.79 15.30
CA PRO A 149 10.81 8.48 16.44
C PRO A 149 11.37 7.07 16.36
N GLN A 150 12.64 6.89 16.71
CA GLN A 150 13.26 5.56 16.72
C GLN A 150 13.02 4.79 18.02
N GLU A 151 12.75 5.50 19.12
CA GLU A 151 12.54 4.93 20.46
C GLU A 151 11.46 5.74 21.22
N PRO A 152 10.32 5.11 21.59
CA PRO A 152 9.86 3.80 21.10
C PRO A 152 9.55 3.85 19.59
N PRO A 153 9.73 2.74 18.84
CA PRO A 153 9.39 2.69 17.43
C PRO A 153 7.86 2.87 17.24
N PRO A 154 7.43 3.58 16.18
CA PRO A 154 6.01 3.86 15.91
C PRO A 154 5.23 2.60 15.49
N TYR A 155 5.94 1.63 14.91
CA TYR A 155 5.40 0.37 14.46
C TYR A 155 5.98 -0.75 15.30
N ILE A 156 5.12 -1.65 15.76
CA ILE A 156 5.53 -2.85 16.49
C ILE A 156 5.89 -4.01 15.56
N GLN A 157 5.43 -3.97 14.31
CA GLN A 157 5.83 -4.85 13.21
C GLN A 157 5.65 -4.12 11.87
N ILE A 158 6.41 -4.54 10.87
CA ILE A 158 6.29 -4.11 9.48
C ILE A 158 6.07 -5.36 8.62
N VAL A 159 5.11 -5.30 7.68
CA VAL A 159 4.86 -6.37 6.70
C VAL A 159 5.05 -5.79 5.30
N LEU A 160 5.97 -6.37 4.55
CA LEU A 160 6.32 -5.98 3.19
C LEU A 160 5.74 -7.02 2.23
N VAL A 161 4.72 -6.66 1.47
CA VAL A 161 4.03 -7.53 0.51
C VAL A 161 4.58 -7.22 -0.88
N GLU A 162 5.14 -8.22 -1.57
CA GLU A 162 5.75 -8.07 -2.90
C GLU A 162 6.59 -6.78 -3.02
N PRO A 163 7.49 -6.47 -2.07
CA PRO A 163 8.17 -5.19 -2.04
C PRO A 163 9.03 -4.99 -3.29
N THR A 164 9.06 -3.75 -3.77
CA THR A 164 10.00 -3.30 -4.81
C THR A 164 11.39 -2.97 -4.24
N ILE A 165 11.60 -3.23 -2.95
CA ILE A 165 12.85 -2.93 -2.24
C ILE A 165 13.97 -3.82 -2.79
N MET A 166 15.03 -3.19 -3.27
CA MET A 166 16.12 -3.87 -3.95
C MET A 166 17.46 -3.28 -3.53
N PRO A 167 18.43 -4.08 -3.07
CA PRO A 167 19.76 -3.56 -2.73
C PRO A 167 20.46 -2.92 -3.94
N ARG A 168 21.29 -1.89 -3.71
CA ARG A 168 21.98 -1.16 -4.80
C ARG A 168 22.84 -2.06 -5.70
N TYR A 169 23.55 -3.03 -5.14
CA TYR A 169 24.38 -3.93 -5.93
C TYR A 169 23.58 -4.75 -6.96
N ILE A 170 22.29 -5.01 -6.69
CA ILE A 170 21.42 -5.68 -7.66
C ILE A 170 21.08 -4.73 -8.83
N GLU A 171 20.92 -3.42 -8.58
CA GLU A 171 20.80 -2.44 -9.67
C GLU A 171 22.13 -2.28 -10.42
N ASP A 172 23.27 -2.35 -9.74
CA ASP A 172 24.58 -2.28 -10.40
C ASP A 172 24.83 -3.50 -11.31
N GLU A 173 24.34 -4.68 -10.93
CA GLU A 173 24.48 -5.94 -11.69
C GLU A 173 23.44 -6.10 -12.81
N HIS A 174 22.19 -5.69 -12.58
CA HIS A 174 21.04 -5.95 -13.46
C HIS A 174 20.32 -4.68 -13.96
N GLY A 175 20.95 -3.52 -13.81
CA GLY A 175 20.31 -2.22 -14.06
C GLY A 175 19.80 -2.02 -15.49
N GLU A 176 20.46 -2.61 -16.50
CA GLU A 176 20.01 -2.52 -17.89
C GLU A 176 18.66 -3.25 -18.10
N ASP A 177 18.53 -4.47 -17.58
CA ASP A 177 17.29 -5.26 -17.66
C ASP A 177 16.15 -4.59 -16.88
N HIS A 178 16.45 -4.09 -15.67
CA HIS A 178 15.46 -3.35 -14.89
C HIS A 178 15.05 -2.05 -15.59
N GLN A 179 16.01 -1.32 -16.18
CA GLN A 179 15.73 -0.10 -16.93
C GLN A 179 14.82 -0.39 -18.12
N PHE A 180 15.08 -1.47 -18.86
CA PHE A 180 14.22 -1.90 -19.96
C PHE A 180 12.79 -2.20 -19.47
N GLY A 181 12.65 -2.98 -18.39
CA GLY A 181 11.35 -3.28 -17.79
C GLY A 181 10.58 -2.01 -17.36
N ARG A 182 11.27 -1.05 -16.73
CA ARG A 182 10.68 0.25 -16.33
C ARG A 182 10.23 1.07 -17.55
N GLN A 183 11.05 1.16 -18.59
CA GLN A 183 10.69 1.88 -19.82
C GLN A 183 9.46 1.24 -20.49
N MET A 184 9.36 -0.08 -20.50
CA MET A 184 8.18 -0.78 -20.99
C MET A 184 6.93 -0.46 -20.14
N ALA A 185 7.05 -0.45 -18.81
CA ALA A 185 5.96 -0.07 -17.91
C ALA A 185 5.47 1.36 -18.15
N VAL A 186 6.39 2.32 -18.33
CA VAL A 186 6.09 3.71 -18.72
C VAL A 186 5.30 3.73 -20.03
N GLN A 187 5.83 3.12 -21.09
CA GLN A 187 5.19 3.16 -22.42
C GLN A 187 3.81 2.51 -22.44
N ILE A 188 3.63 1.38 -21.73
CA ILE A 188 2.35 0.69 -21.62
C ILE A 188 1.35 1.58 -20.89
N THR A 189 1.75 2.22 -19.80
CA THR A 189 0.90 3.08 -18.98
C THR A 189 0.47 4.33 -19.75
N GLU A 190 1.37 4.99 -20.46
CA GLU A 190 1.07 6.19 -21.25
C GLU A 190 0.11 5.91 -22.42
N LYS A 191 0.24 4.74 -23.05
CA LYS A 191 -0.63 4.32 -24.17
C LYS A 191 -1.94 3.69 -23.69
N ARG A 192 -2.09 3.46 -22.38
CA ARG A 192 -3.26 2.81 -21.80
C ARG A 192 -4.51 3.65 -22.05
N ARG A 193 -5.62 2.95 -22.32
CA ARG A 193 -6.95 3.55 -22.32
C ARG A 193 -7.25 4.07 -20.91
N ASP A 194 -7.72 5.30 -20.83
CA ASP A 194 -8.03 5.99 -19.58
C ASP A 194 -9.43 6.60 -19.56
N THR A 195 -10.24 6.40 -20.60
CA THR A 195 -11.57 7.00 -20.76
C THR A 195 -12.57 5.99 -21.34
N TRP A 196 -13.78 5.98 -20.78
CA TRP A 196 -14.90 5.10 -21.16
C TRP A 196 -16.22 5.87 -21.11
N ASP A 197 -17.24 5.38 -21.80
CA ASP A 197 -18.57 6.02 -21.84
C ASP A 197 -19.24 6.05 -20.46
N ASP A 198 -19.09 4.96 -19.71
CA ASP A 198 -19.57 4.81 -18.34
C ASP A 198 -18.76 3.76 -17.57
N LYS A 199 -19.07 3.61 -16.27
CA LYS A 199 -18.42 2.63 -15.38
C LYS A 199 -18.65 1.19 -15.83
N ASP A 200 -19.83 0.85 -16.34
CA ASP A 200 -20.15 -0.53 -16.79
C ASP A 200 -19.33 -0.94 -18.02
N SER A 201 -19.16 -0.01 -18.95
CA SER A 201 -18.30 -0.15 -20.12
C SER A 201 -16.83 -0.27 -19.73
N ALA A 202 -16.38 0.50 -18.73
CA ALA A 202 -15.05 0.37 -18.17
C ALA A 202 -14.82 -1.02 -17.56
N LEU A 203 -15.74 -1.49 -16.70
CA LEU A 203 -15.68 -2.80 -16.09
C LEU A 203 -15.61 -3.92 -17.13
N THR A 204 -16.47 -3.87 -18.15
CA THR A 204 -16.51 -4.85 -19.24
C THR A 204 -15.19 -4.88 -20.03
N TRP A 205 -14.58 -3.70 -20.24
CA TRP A 205 -13.32 -3.58 -20.98
C TRP A 205 -12.12 -4.09 -20.17
N LEU A 206 -12.03 -3.72 -18.89
CA LEU A 206 -10.95 -4.07 -17.96
C LEU A 206 -10.96 -5.57 -17.65
N ALA A 207 -12.12 -6.17 -17.38
CA ALA A 207 -12.25 -7.59 -17.01
C ALA A 207 -11.77 -8.60 -18.06
N LYS A 208 -11.32 -8.16 -19.24
CA LYS A 208 -10.85 -9.00 -20.35
C LYS A 208 -9.40 -8.70 -20.73
N ARG A 209 -8.67 -7.91 -19.95
CA ARG A 209 -7.34 -7.42 -20.31
C ARG A 209 -6.38 -7.48 -19.14
N PRO A 210 -5.11 -7.85 -19.39
CA PRO A 210 -4.09 -7.78 -18.36
C PRO A 210 -3.81 -6.31 -17.95
N PRO A 211 -3.48 -6.08 -16.67
CA PRO A 211 -3.43 -7.06 -15.59
C PRO A 211 -4.80 -7.33 -14.91
N TRP A 212 -5.87 -6.65 -15.30
CA TRP A 212 -7.15 -6.67 -14.57
C TRP A 212 -7.97 -7.95 -14.71
N ASP A 213 -7.69 -8.78 -15.72
CA ASP A 213 -8.36 -10.07 -15.91
C ASP A 213 -7.94 -11.13 -14.89
N SER A 214 -6.79 -10.96 -14.21
CA SER A 214 -6.37 -11.80 -13.09
C SER A 214 -6.92 -11.36 -11.72
N TRP A 215 -7.52 -10.17 -11.63
CA TRP A 215 -7.95 -9.60 -10.34
C TRP A 215 -9.19 -10.30 -9.78
N ASP A 216 -9.28 -10.36 -8.45
CA ASP A 216 -10.49 -10.69 -7.73
C ASP A 216 -11.61 -9.74 -8.16
N ARG A 217 -12.77 -10.32 -8.49
CA ARG A 217 -13.91 -9.56 -9.04
C ARG A 217 -14.41 -8.46 -8.10
N ARG A 218 -14.24 -8.60 -6.78
CA ARG A 218 -14.57 -7.56 -5.80
C ARG A 218 -13.62 -6.37 -5.95
N VAL A 219 -12.33 -6.64 -6.06
CA VAL A 219 -11.30 -5.60 -6.22
C VAL A 219 -11.48 -4.87 -7.56
N LEU A 220 -11.71 -5.60 -8.66
CA LEU A 220 -11.94 -4.98 -9.96
C LEU A 220 -13.17 -4.05 -9.97
N ARG A 221 -14.26 -4.44 -9.30
CA ARG A 221 -15.44 -3.58 -9.16
C ARG A 221 -15.13 -2.32 -8.36
N LEU A 222 -14.36 -2.44 -7.27
CA LEU A 222 -13.93 -1.30 -6.47
C LEU A 222 -13.04 -0.34 -7.26
N HIS A 223 -12.17 -0.86 -8.13
CA HIS A 223 -11.34 -0.04 -9.01
C HIS A 223 -12.18 0.78 -10.00
N VAL A 224 -13.21 0.19 -10.59
CA VAL A 224 -14.14 0.92 -11.47
C VAL A 224 -14.97 1.94 -10.67
N GLU A 225 -15.39 1.58 -9.46
CA GLU A 225 -16.26 2.43 -8.66
C GLU A 225 -15.52 3.64 -8.08
N HIS A 226 -14.29 3.44 -7.60
CA HIS A 226 -13.53 4.45 -6.85
C HIS A 226 -12.31 4.99 -7.59
N GLY A 227 -11.80 4.27 -8.59
CA GLY A 227 -10.67 4.71 -9.42
C GLY A 227 -11.07 5.55 -10.63
N LEU A 228 -12.38 5.74 -10.89
CA LEU A 228 -12.91 6.52 -12.02
C LEU A 228 -13.70 7.74 -11.55
N ARG A 229 -13.56 8.85 -12.27
CA ARG A 229 -14.35 10.08 -12.07
C ARG A 229 -15.13 10.46 -13.34
N PRO A 230 -16.31 11.09 -13.19
CA PRO A 230 -17.06 11.61 -14.33
C PRO A 230 -16.32 12.80 -14.98
N ILE A 231 -16.44 12.90 -16.29
CA ILE A 231 -16.00 14.04 -17.10
C ILE A 231 -17.05 14.37 -18.16
N SER A 232 -17.12 15.63 -18.57
CA SER A 232 -17.91 16.07 -19.71
C SER A 232 -17.04 16.08 -20.97
N THR A 233 -17.52 15.45 -22.03
CA THR A 233 -16.90 15.41 -23.35
C THR A 233 -17.82 16.04 -24.39
N SER A 234 -17.32 16.28 -25.60
CA SER A 234 -18.14 16.75 -26.73
C SER A 234 -19.23 15.75 -27.14
N GLN A 235 -19.11 14.48 -26.74
CA GLN A 235 -20.05 13.40 -27.05
C GLN A 235 -21.02 13.09 -25.90
N GLY A 236 -20.91 13.78 -24.76
CA GLY A 236 -21.75 13.58 -23.58
C GLY A 236 -20.93 13.34 -22.31
N ASN A 237 -21.55 12.67 -21.33
CA ASN A 237 -20.86 12.29 -20.10
C ASN A 237 -20.01 11.05 -20.34
N SER A 238 -18.81 11.04 -19.76
CA SER A 238 -17.88 9.90 -19.79
C SER A 238 -17.23 9.74 -18.42
N VAL A 239 -16.45 8.68 -18.23
CA VAL A 239 -15.62 8.48 -17.04
C VAL A 239 -14.16 8.33 -17.43
N THR A 240 -13.26 8.83 -16.58
CA THR A 240 -11.81 8.72 -16.75
C THR A 240 -11.13 8.30 -15.45
N LEU A 241 -9.89 7.80 -15.54
CA LEU A 241 -9.09 7.48 -14.36
C LEU A 241 -8.92 8.71 -13.45
N MET A 242 -9.06 8.52 -12.14
CA MET A 242 -8.75 9.56 -11.15
C MET A 242 -7.25 9.81 -11.09
N CYS A 243 -6.43 8.74 -11.08
CA CYS A 243 -5.00 8.87 -11.29
C CYS A 243 -4.73 9.14 -12.77
N ASN A 244 -4.09 10.27 -13.06
CA ASN A 244 -3.67 10.57 -14.41
C ASN A 244 -2.58 9.59 -14.85
N LYS A 245 -2.74 8.93 -16.01
CA LYS A 245 -1.77 7.92 -16.48
C LYS A 245 -0.34 8.44 -16.64
N TRP A 246 -0.15 9.74 -16.92
CA TRP A 246 1.17 10.35 -17.01
C TRP A 246 1.81 10.53 -15.62
N GLN A 247 1.00 10.77 -14.58
CA GLN A 247 1.46 10.79 -13.20
C GLN A 247 1.87 9.38 -12.75
N GLU A 248 1.06 8.36 -13.06
CA GLU A 248 1.40 6.96 -12.80
C GLU A 248 2.68 6.54 -13.53
N ALA A 249 2.78 6.86 -14.83
CA ALA A 249 3.94 6.50 -15.66
C ALA A 249 5.25 7.07 -15.09
N ARG A 250 5.27 8.35 -14.71
CA ARG A 250 6.44 9.00 -14.07
C ARG A 250 6.84 8.34 -12.75
N GLY A 251 5.90 7.69 -12.06
CA GLY A 251 6.19 6.94 -10.85
C GLY A 251 7.19 5.79 -11.05
N TYR A 252 7.26 5.22 -12.25
CA TYR A 252 8.21 4.14 -12.56
C TYR A 252 9.65 4.62 -12.75
N GLU A 253 9.88 5.93 -12.89
CA GLU A 253 11.22 6.49 -13.13
C GLU A 253 12.02 6.65 -11.82
N ASN A 254 11.36 6.70 -10.67
CA ASN A 254 12.00 6.97 -9.38
C ASN A 254 12.41 5.68 -8.65
N ILE A 255 13.67 5.29 -8.82
CA ILE A 255 14.18 4.02 -8.28
C ILE A 255 14.96 4.15 -6.98
N GLU A 256 15.42 5.36 -6.63
CA GLU A 256 16.35 5.56 -5.51
C GLU A 256 15.70 5.19 -4.17
N ILE A 257 14.39 5.41 -4.04
CA ILE A 257 13.64 5.02 -2.84
C ILE A 257 13.71 3.52 -2.57
N HIS A 258 13.73 2.69 -3.62
CA HIS A 258 13.79 1.23 -3.49
C HIS A 258 15.12 0.76 -2.91
N MET A 259 16.22 1.38 -3.36
CA MET A 259 17.59 1.10 -2.88
C MET A 259 17.81 1.66 -1.48
N PHE A 260 17.39 2.90 -1.24
CA PHE A 260 17.47 3.52 0.08
C PHE A 260 16.67 2.72 1.12
N SER A 261 15.50 2.19 0.74
CA SER A 261 14.71 1.32 1.61
C SER A 261 15.43 0.02 1.99
N ALA A 262 16.28 -0.52 1.12
CA ALA A 262 17.11 -1.70 1.44
C ALA A 262 18.19 -1.38 2.49
N GLU A 263 18.71 -0.15 2.49
CA GLU A 263 19.63 0.34 3.55
C GLU A 263 18.89 0.58 4.87
N LEU A 264 17.70 1.19 4.81
CA LEU A 264 16.84 1.34 6.00
C LEU A 264 16.45 -0.01 6.61
N PHE A 265 16.22 -1.04 5.79
CA PHE A 265 15.93 -2.39 6.30
C PHE A 265 16.99 -2.83 7.32
N LYS A 266 18.30 -2.67 7.00
CA LYS A 266 19.42 -3.10 7.85
C LYS A 266 19.38 -2.51 9.26
N THR A 267 18.82 -1.32 9.43
CA THR A 267 18.74 -0.63 10.72
C THR A 267 17.39 -0.86 11.40
N VAL A 268 16.29 -0.76 10.66
CA VAL A 268 14.93 -0.90 11.19
C VAL A 268 14.68 -2.31 11.72
N CYS A 269 15.19 -3.35 11.04
CA CYS A 269 14.98 -4.75 11.44
C CYS A 269 15.63 -5.12 12.79
N LYS A 270 16.54 -4.27 13.32
CA LYS A 270 17.15 -4.47 14.65
C LYS A 270 16.21 -4.13 15.80
N ARG A 271 15.14 -3.39 15.52
CA ARG A 271 14.22 -2.82 16.53
C ARG A 271 12.76 -3.18 16.26
N THR A 272 12.40 -3.33 14.99
CA THR A 272 11.05 -3.64 14.55
C THR A 272 11.08 -4.93 13.71
N PRO A 273 10.35 -5.98 14.09
CA PRO A 273 10.19 -7.17 13.25
C PRO A 273 9.66 -6.80 11.86
N ILE A 274 10.35 -7.27 10.81
CA ILE A 274 9.96 -7.05 9.41
C ILE A 274 9.59 -8.41 8.80
N HIS A 275 8.38 -8.56 8.32
CA HIS A 275 7.89 -9.76 7.63
C HIS A 275 7.83 -9.50 6.13
N ILE A 276 8.28 -10.43 5.31
CA ILE A 276 8.21 -10.33 3.85
C ILE A 276 7.21 -11.37 3.34
N ILE A 277 6.30 -10.96 2.47
CA ILE A 277 5.32 -11.81 1.82
C ILE A 277 5.52 -11.68 0.30
N TRP A 278 5.82 -12.78 -0.37
CA TRP A 278 5.94 -12.86 -1.82
C TRP A 278 4.74 -13.59 -2.43
N GLY A 279 4.48 -13.37 -3.70
CA GLY A 279 3.68 -14.21 -4.56
C GLY A 279 4.55 -15.32 -5.11
N ALA A 280 3.94 -16.46 -5.45
CA ALA A 280 4.65 -17.59 -6.03
C ALA A 280 5.19 -17.29 -7.44
N ASP A 281 4.54 -16.38 -8.18
CA ASP A 281 5.04 -15.93 -9.47
C ASP A 281 6.30 -15.05 -9.31
N ASN A 282 7.25 -15.24 -10.21
CA ASN A 282 8.53 -14.54 -10.29
C ASN A 282 8.62 -13.59 -11.51
N ILE A 283 7.52 -13.36 -12.25
CA ILE A 283 7.50 -12.50 -13.45
C ILE A 283 7.94 -11.07 -13.12
N PHE A 284 7.40 -10.46 -12.06
CA PHE A 284 7.72 -9.07 -11.71
C PHE A 284 8.95 -8.96 -10.82
N ASN A 285 9.03 -9.79 -9.78
CA ASN A 285 10.16 -9.87 -8.87
C ASN A 285 10.89 -11.20 -9.13
N PRO A 286 11.97 -11.20 -9.93
CA PRO A 286 12.79 -12.38 -10.12
C PRO A 286 13.35 -12.93 -8.80
N GLN A 287 13.66 -14.23 -8.80
CA GLN A 287 14.14 -14.92 -7.60
C GLN A 287 15.40 -14.28 -7.00
N TYR A 288 16.32 -13.76 -7.83
CA TYR A 288 17.53 -13.10 -7.31
C TYR A 288 17.23 -11.85 -6.48
N ILE A 289 16.16 -11.10 -6.79
CA ILE A 289 15.72 -9.95 -5.97
C ILE A 289 15.16 -10.45 -4.63
N LYS A 290 14.33 -11.50 -4.66
CA LYS A 290 13.75 -12.11 -3.45
C LYS A 290 14.83 -12.65 -2.52
N ASP A 291 15.83 -13.31 -3.08
CA ASP A 291 17.00 -13.85 -2.36
C ASP A 291 17.86 -12.72 -1.80
N ALA A 292 18.18 -11.71 -2.61
CA ALA A 292 18.97 -10.56 -2.19
C ALA A 292 18.33 -9.80 -1.03
N LEU A 293 17.01 -9.55 -1.07
CA LEU A 293 16.32 -8.86 0.02
C LEU A 293 16.33 -9.70 1.31
N SER A 294 16.33 -11.03 1.19
CA SER A 294 16.31 -11.98 2.30
C SER A 294 17.72 -12.38 2.81
N ASP A 295 18.79 -11.89 2.17
CA ASP A 295 20.16 -12.24 2.55
C ASP A 295 20.57 -11.63 3.90
N VAL A 296 20.63 -12.49 4.91
CA VAL A 296 21.00 -12.12 6.29
C VAL A 296 22.46 -11.70 6.44
N SER A 297 23.35 -12.11 5.51
CA SER A 297 24.75 -11.71 5.51
C SER A 297 24.92 -10.21 5.25
N GLN A 298 23.94 -9.61 4.57
CA GLN A 298 23.90 -8.18 4.26
C GLN A 298 23.29 -7.34 5.38
N GLY A 299 23.07 -7.93 6.56
CA GLY A 299 22.52 -7.25 7.74
C GLY A 299 21.01 -7.06 7.72
N ARG A 300 20.31 -7.55 6.69
CA ARG A 300 18.85 -7.55 6.60
C ARG A 300 18.30 -8.81 7.25
N ARG A 301 17.53 -8.67 8.33
CA ARG A 301 16.97 -9.82 9.06
C ARG A 301 15.46 -9.72 9.09
N ALA A 302 14.80 -10.39 8.15
CA ALA A 302 13.36 -10.57 8.20
C ALA A 302 12.99 -11.49 9.38
N ALA A 303 11.91 -11.15 10.09
CA ALA A 303 11.31 -11.98 11.12
C ALA A 303 10.59 -13.20 10.52
N SER A 304 10.03 -13.07 9.31
CA SER A 304 9.59 -14.19 8.50
C SER A 304 9.63 -13.83 7.02
N VAL A 305 9.73 -14.84 6.16
CA VAL A 305 9.51 -14.76 4.72
C VAL A 305 8.47 -15.80 4.37
N THR A 306 7.43 -15.43 3.63
CA THR A 306 6.30 -16.31 3.30
C THR A 306 5.88 -16.11 1.86
N THR A 307 5.36 -17.16 1.22
CA THR A 307 4.88 -17.12 -0.17
C THR A 307 3.37 -17.39 -0.21
N VAL A 308 2.64 -16.64 -1.03
CA VAL A 308 1.23 -16.85 -1.35
C VAL A 308 1.13 -17.57 -2.69
N GLU A 309 0.67 -18.82 -2.66
CA GLU A 309 0.44 -19.63 -3.86
C GLU A 309 -0.66 -19.03 -4.73
N GLY A 310 -0.50 -19.14 -6.06
CA GLY A 310 -1.49 -18.66 -7.03
C GLY A 310 -1.65 -17.13 -7.08
N ALA A 311 -0.66 -16.39 -6.57
CA ALA A 311 -0.57 -14.94 -6.67
C ALA A 311 0.76 -14.53 -7.33
N GLY A 312 0.73 -13.45 -8.11
CA GLY A 312 1.93 -12.78 -8.61
C GLY A 312 2.18 -11.47 -7.88
N HIS A 313 2.65 -10.47 -8.61
CA HIS A 313 2.99 -9.18 -8.00
C HIS A 313 1.78 -8.49 -7.36
N MET A 314 0.60 -8.65 -7.96
CA MET A 314 -0.62 -7.95 -7.59
C MET A 314 -1.43 -8.73 -6.54
N ILE A 315 -0.77 -9.33 -5.53
CA ILE A 315 -1.42 -10.21 -4.53
C ILE A 315 -2.65 -9.57 -3.90
N VAL A 316 -2.59 -8.27 -3.57
CA VAL A 316 -3.72 -7.54 -2.97
C VAL A 316 -4.94 -7.58 -3.90
N GLN A 317 -4.72 -7.46 -5.20
CA GLN A 317 -5.76 -7.45 -6.21
C GLN A 317 -6.17 -8.86 -6.66
N GLU A 318 -5.24 -9.80 -6.71
CA GLU A 318 -5.44 -11.17 -7.24
C GLU A 318 -5.96 -12.13 -6.17
N GLN A 319 -5.41 -12.08 -4.96
CA GLN A 319 -5.67 -13.04 -3.87
C GLN A 319 -5.86 -12.33 -2.51
N PRO A 320 -6.79 -11.36 -2.38
CA PRO A 320 -6.97 -10.60 -1.13
C PRO A 320 -7.27 -11.49 0.09
N ASP A 321 -8.03 -12.57 -0.10
CA ASP A 321 -8.39 -13.46 1.01
C ASP A 321 -7.20 -14.31 1.49
N ALA A 322 -6.37 -14.80 0.57
CA ALA A 322 -5.18 -15.58 0.90
C ALA A 322 -4.13 -14.70 1.59
N LEU A 323 -3.95 -13.47 1.11
CA LEU A 323 -3.09 -12.48 1.76
C LEU A 323 -3.59 -12.18 3.19
N ALA A 324 -4.90 -12.00 3.38
CA ALA A 324 -5.50 -11.79 4.70
C ALA A 324 -5.25 -12.97 5.64
N GLN A 325 -5.29 -14.20 5.13
CA GLN A 325 -4.96 -15.40 5.90
C GLN A 325 -3.50 -15.40 6.37
N VAL A 326 -2.55 -15.11 5.48
CA VAL A 326 -1.11 -15.04 5.81
C VAL A 326 -0.83 -13.93 6.82
N ILE A 327 -1.35 -12.73 6.56
CA ILE A 327 -1.16 -11.58 7.47
C ILE A 327 -1.82 -11.86 8.81
N SER A 328 -3.01 -12.46 8.87
CA SER A 328 -3.64 -12.87 10.12
C SER A 328 -2.73 -13.80 10.96
N GLY A 329 -1.95 -14.66 10.30
CA GLY A 329 -0.93 -15.49 10.93
C GLY A 329 0.25 -14.67 11.48
N VAL A 330 0.77 -13.71 10.71
CA VAL A 330 1.80 -12.76 11.17
C VAL A 330 1.34 -11.99 12.40
N LEU A 331 0.11 -11.45 12.38
CA LEU A 331 -0.45 -10.70 13.51
C LEU A 331 -0.62 -11.57 14.77
N ASN A 332 -0.79 -12.89 14.64
CA ASN A 332 -0.86 -13.80 15.80
C ASN A 332 0.48 -13.95 16.53
N THR A 333 1.60 -13.58 15.91
CA THR A 333 2.93 -13.62 16.56
C THR A 333 3.11 -12.49 17.57
N ILE A 334 2.24 -11.49 17.52
CA ILE A 334 2.26 -10.31 18.38
C ILE A 334 1.81 -10.71 19.78
N GLN A 335 2.75 -10.68 20.73
CA GLN A 335 2.44 -10.97 22.12
C GLN A 335 1.45 -9.93 22.69
N PRO A 336 0.44 -10.32 23.47
CA PRO A 336 -0.43 -9.37 24.16
C PRO A 336 0.33 -8.44 25.10
N ILE A 337 -0.22 -7.26 25.36
CA ILE A 337 0.25 -6.46 26.50
C ILE A 337 -0.14 -7.23 27.77
N PRO A 338 0.79 -7.52 28.70
CA PRO A 338 0.43 -8.11 29.99
C PRO A 338 -0.63 -7.25 30.67
N SER A 339 -1.75 -7.86 31.11
CA SER A 339 -2.72 -7.17 31.95
C SER A 339 -1.98 -6.63 33.17
N LYS A 340 -2.04 -5.31 33.39
CA LYS A 340 -1.57 -4.74 34.67
C LYS A 340 -2.39 -5.42 35.78
N LEU A 341 -1.72 -6.20 36.62
CA LEU A 341 -2.27 -6.78 37.84
C LEU A 341 -2.75 -5.67 38.77
#